data_AF-A0A9D2HXY1-F1
#
_entry.id   AF-A0A9D2HXY1-F1
#
_cell.length_a   1.000
_cell.length_b   1.000
_cell.length_c   1.000
_cell.angle_alpha   90.00
_cell.angle_beta   90.00
_cell.angle_gamma   90.00
#
_symmetry.space_group_name_H-M   'P 1'
#
loop_
_entity.id
_entity.type
_entity.pdbx_description
1 polymer ?
#
loop_
_entity_poly.entity_id
_entity_poly.type
_entity_poly.pdbx_seq_one_letter_code
_entity_poly.pdbx_strand_id
1 'polypeptide(L)'
;METYAFIHFGLNTFNDKEWGYGDSDPRTFNPVKLNCEQWAQTLKEAGMKGVILSAKHHDGFCLWPFEGTEYSVKNSPWRDGKGDLVKELSDACRKYGLKMGIYLSPWDRNRADYGTPSYVEYYHAQWMDLMTHYGPLFEVWFDGANGGDGWYGGAKEKRTIDRKTYYDLPGIFAALDSLQPQVVIFSDGGPGCRWTGNERGIASETNWSFLRKGVVYPGYPNADELHTGHADGDMWVASECDVSIRPGWFYHPEEDNQVKSVEQLVDIYYKSVGRNATLLLNFPVDRDGLIHPTDSACAVRFHQEIERQLSKDLLAGIVPAVSDERGKPYTAEALTDGKYDTYWATTDSVSSAVVEFKLPAVTSADCLMLQEYIPLGQRVQSFSVECLVDGKWQPVDTGGEVTTTIGYKRLIRFKRLLISGLRIRLEKARGPLCLNNMALYDTQAVVAIQDCGD
;
A
#
# COMPACT_ATOMS: atom_id res chain seq x y z
N MET A 1 3.65 5.94 5.73
CA MET A 1 3.09 4.66 6.22
C MET A 1 3.87 3.50 5.61
N GLU A 2 4.11 3.54 4.30
CA GLU A 2 4.85 2.52 3.53
C GLU A 2 4.12 1.20 3.43
N THR A 3 3.88 0.54 4.56
CA THR A 3 3.21 -0.75 4.64
C THR A 3 2.00 -0.71 5.58
N TYR A 4 0.92 -1.32 5.14
CA TYR A 4 -0.29 -1.56 5.95
C TYR A 4 -0.99 -2.83 5.49
N ALA A 5 -1.92 -3.29 6.30
CA ALA A 5 -2.54 -4.60 6.15
C ALA A 5 -3.94 -4.50 5.53
N PHE A 6 -4.35 -5.57 4.87
CA PHE A 6 -5.74 -5.82 4.52
C PHE A 6 -6.22 -7.07 5.26
N ILE A 7 -7.48 -7.11 5.65
CA ILE A 7 -8.12 -8.31 6.19
C ILE A 7 -9.37 -8.59 5.37
N HIS A 8 -9.31 -9.65 4.57
CA HIS A 8 -10.48 -10.32 4.04
C HIS A 8 -10.96 -11.39 5.03
N PHE A 9 -12.18 -11.18 5.52
CA PHE A 9 -12.86 -12.11 6.41
C PHE A 9 -14.37 -11.94 6.24
N GLY A 10 -15.13 -13.03 6.31
CA GLY A 10 -16.58 -12.97 6.13
C GLY A 10 -17.17 -14.33 5.76
N LEU A 11 -18.39 -14.34 5.19
CA LEU A 11 -19.07 -15.59 4.81
C LEU A 11 -18.24 -16.43 3.85
N ASN A 12 -17.52 -15.79 2.95
CA ASN A 12 -16.54 -16.39 2.05
C ASN A 12 -15.54 -17.34 2.75
N THR A 13 -15.00 -16.97 3.93
CA THR A 13 -14.11 -17.84 4.73
C THR A 13 -14.77 -19.15 5.15
N PHE A 14 -16.05 -19.10 5.53
CA PHE A 14 -16.80 -20.26 6.03
C PHE A 14 -17.39 -21.11 4.91
N ASN A 15 -17.52 -20.53 3.72
CA ASN A 15 -18.08 -21.19 2.54
C ASN A 15 -17.04 -21.53 1.48
N ASP A 16 -15.75 -21.32 1.78
CA ASP A 16 -14.61 -21.65 0.93
C ASP A 16 -14.68 -20.99 -0.45
N LYS A 17 -14.91 -19.68 -0.47
CA LYS A 17 -15.06 -18.90 -1.71
C LYS A 17 -14.20 -17.65 -1.67
N GLU A 18 -13.56 -17.34 -2.79
CA GLU A 18 -13.04 -16.00 -3.05
C GLU A 18 -14.21 -15.01 -3.27
N TRP A 19 -15.16 -15.36 -4.15
CA TRP A 19 -16.30 -14.51 -4.50
C TRP A 19 -17.64 -15.21 -4.23
N GLY A 20 -18.27 -14.91 -3.10
CA GLY A 20 -19.61 -15.40 -2.77
C GLY A 20 -20.69 -14.85 -3.70
N TYR A 21 -21.68 -15.67 -4.03
CA TYR A 21 -22.78 -15.31 -4.93
C TYR A 21 -23.87 -14.44 -4.27
N GLY A 22 -23.76 -14.17 -2.98
CA GLY A 22 -24.77 -13.47 -2.18
C GLY A 22 -25.86 -14.36 -1.59
N ASP A 23 -25.80 -15.68 -1.81
CA ASP A 23 -26.79 -16.67 -1.37
C ASP A 23 -26.35 -17.56 -0.19
N SER A 24 -25.17 -17.30 0.38
CA SER A 24 -24.67 -18.04 1.53
C SER A 24 -25.53 -17.77 2.77
N ASP A 25 -25.82 -18.80 3.55
CA ASP A 25 -26.61 -18.63 4.78
C ASP A 25 -25.81 -17.87 5.84
N PRO A 26 -26.29 -16.73 6.38
CA PRO A 26 -25.65 -15.99 7.47
C PRO A 26 -25.25 -16.86 8.67
N ARG A 27 -25.97 -17.96 8.90
CA ARG A 27 -25.68 -18.89 10.00
C ARG A 27 -24.36 -19.63 9.86
N THR A 28 -23.77 -19.65 8.66
CA THR A 28 -22.45 -20.25 8.43
C THR A 28 -21.31 -19.39 8.99
N PHE A 29 -21.53 -18.09 9.20
CA PHE A 29 -20.56 -17.21 9.84
C PHE A 29 -20.53 -17.48 11.36
N ASN A 30 -19.53 -18.22 11.83
CA ASN A 30 -19.42 -18.56 13.25
C ASN A 30 -17.97 -18.79 13.72
N PRO A 31 -17.11 -17.76 13.73
CA PRO A 31 -15.76 -17.91 14.24
C PRO A 31 -15.76 -18.15 15.75
N VAL A 32 -15.20 -19.27 16.17
CA VAL A 32 -15.28 -19.76 17.55
C VAL A 32 -14.27 -19.12 18.50
N LYS A 33 -13.16 -18.59 17.97
CA LYS A 33 -12.04 -18.02 18.73
C LYS A 33 -11.67 -16.61 18.25
N LEU A 34 -12.59 -15.91 17.59
CA LEU A 34 -12.31 -14.61 16.99
C LEU A 34 -11.63 -13.67 18.00
N ASN A 35 -10.49 -13.13 17.61
CA ASN A 35 -9.71 -12.24 18.46
C ASN A 35 -8.99 -11.16 17.64
N CYS A 36 -9.63 -10.00 17.48
CA CYS A 36 -9.01 -8.85 16.81
C CYS A 36 -7.77 -8.30 17.52
N GLU A 37 -7.58 -8.58 18.81
CA GLU A 37 -6.32 -8.23 19.47
C GLU A 37 -5.16 -9.07 18.94
N GLN A 38 -5.38 -10.34 18.64
CA GLN A 38 -4.36 -11.19 18.01
C GLN A 38 -4.00 -10.65 16.62
N TRP A 39 -4.99 -10.20 15.85
CA TRP A 39 -4.73 -9.58 14.55
C TRP A 39 -3.87 -8.33 14.72
N ALA A 40 -4.28 -7.41 15.59
CA ALA A 40 -3.57 -6.16 15.82
C ALA A 40 -2.13 -6.36 16.35
N GLN A 41 -1.92 -7.36 17.22
CA GLN A 41 -0.57 -7.73 17.70
C GLN A 41 0.29 -8.24 16.55
N THR A 42 -0.19 -9.23 15.78
CA THR A 42 0.53 -9.78 14.62
C THR A 42 0.89 -8.69 13.62
N LEU A 43 -0.05 -7.81 13.26
CA LEU A 43 0.18 -6.76 12.28
C LEU A 43 1.21 -5.73 12.78
N LYS A 44 1.17 -5.38 14.07
CA LYS A 44 2.15 -4.49 14.69
C LYS A 44 3.56 -5.10 14.67
N GLU A 45 3.69 -6.37 15.04
CA GLU A 45 4.96 -7.11 15.01
C GLU A 45 5.48 -7.29 13.58
N ALA A 46 4.59 -7.36 12.59
CA ALA A 46 4.92 -7.35 11.17
C ALA A 46 5.19 -5.93 10.61
N GLY A 47 5.30 -4.91 11.48
CA GLY A 47 5.69 -3.55 11.11
C GLY A 47 4.59 -2.69 10.47
N MET A 48 3.38 -3.24 10.28
CA MET A 48 2.26 -2.57 9.61
C MET A 48 1.84 -1.32 10.39
N LYS A 49 1.48 -0.25 9.67
CA LYS A 49 1.06 1.03 10.28
C LYS A 49 -0.45 1.20 10.38
N GLY A 50 -1.21 0.33 9.73
CA GLY A 50 -2.66 0.32 9.77
C GLY A 50 -3.22 -0.97 9.18
N VAL A 51 -4.54 -1.10 9.23
CA VAL A 51 -5.29 -2.23 8.67
C VAL A 51 -6.58 -1.74 8.05
N ILE A 52 -6.92 -2.29 6.89
CA ILE A 52 -8.21 -2.10 6.21
C ILE A 52 -9.00 -3.41 6.32
N LEU A 53 -10.23 -3.33 6.82
CA LEU A 53 -11.12 -4.48 6.96
C LEU A 53 -12.14 -4.53 5.82
N SER A 54 -12.37 -5.70 5.24
CA SER A 54 -13.48 -5.97 4.33
C SER A 54 -14.83 -5.96 5.06
N ALA A 55 -15.30 -4.78 5.49
CA ALA A 55 -16.53 -4.65 6.28
C ALA A 55 -17.77 -5.21 5.56
N LYS A 56 -17.78 -5.12 4.22
CA LYS A 56 -18.69 -5.84 3.33
C LYS A 56 -17.96 -6.21 2.04
N HIS A 57 -17.95 -7.47 1.65
CA HIS A 57 -17.42 -7.94 0.36
C HIS A 57 -18.50 -8.01 -0.72
N HIS A 58 -18.17 -8.48 -1.94
CA HIS A 58 -19.12 -8.59 -3.06
C HIS A 58 -20.35 -9.44 -2.74
N ASP A 59 -20.24 -10.37 -1.81
CA ASP A 59 -21.37 -11.20 -1.37
C ASP A 59 -22.46 -10.40 -0.64
N GLY A 60 -22.19 -9.15 -0.23
CA GLY A 60 -23.15 -8.26 0.44
C GLY A 60 -23.26 -8.45 1.96
N PHE A 61 -22.55 -9.42 2.56
CA PHE A 61 -22.66 -9.68 4.00
C PHE A 61 -21.91 -8.63 4.81
N CYS A 62 -22.62 -7.95 5.72
CA CYS A 62 -22.03 -6.90 6.55
C CYS A 62 -21.48 -7.46 7.87
N LEU A 63 -20.21 -7.14 8.18
CA LEU A 63 -19.51 -7.57 9.40
C LEU A 63 -19.82 -6.71 10.63
N TRP A 64 -20.72 -5.74 10.50
CA TRP A 64 -21.26 -4.93 11.58
C TRP A 64 -22.79 -4.91 11.50
N PRO A 65 -23.49 -4.60 12.61
CA PRO A 65 -24.94 -4.70 12.67
C PRO A 65 -25.67 -3.51 12.01
N PHE A 66 -25.38 -3.24 10.74
CA PHE A 66 -26.01 -2.15 9.98
C PHE A 66 -27.55 -2.27 9.98
N GLU A 67 -28.25 -1.19 10.32
CA GLU A 67 -29.71 -1.20 10.43
C GLU A 67 -30.40 -1.50 9.10
N GLY A 68 -29.86 -1.01 7.97
CA GLY A 68 -30.48 -1.11 6.65
C GLY A 68 -30.45 -2.49 5.98
N THR A 69 -29.89 -3.53 6.63
CA THR A 69 -29.87 -4.89 6.08
C THR A 69 -29.97 -5.97 7.15
N GLU A 70 -30.67 -7.05 6.83
CA GLU A 70 -30.70 -8.28 7.63
C GLU A 70 -29.58 -9.25 7.24
N TYR A 71 -28.91 -9.03 6.11
CA TYR A 71 -27.79 -9.86 5.65
C TYR A 71 -26.48 -9.37 6.28
N SER A 72 -26.37 -9.56 7.59
CA SER A 72 -25.24 -9.12 8.42
C SER A 72 -25.02 -10.07 9.59
N VAL A 73 -23.98 -9.80 10.38
CA VAL A 73 -23.67 -10.49 11.64
C VAL A 73 -24.86 -10.57 12.61
N LYS A 74 -25.85 -9.67 12.51
CA LYS A 74 -27.10 -9.71 13.30
C LYS A 74 -27.83 -11.05 13.21
N ASN A 75 -27.78 -11.70 12.05
CA ASN A 75 -28.46 -12.98 11.78
C ASN A 75 -27.49 -14.17 11.72
N SER A 76 -26.29 -14.01 12.28
CA SER A 76 -25.32 -15.09 12.48
C SER A 76 -25.33 -15.59 13.92
N PRO A 77 -24.92 -16.85 14.21
CA PRO A 77 -24.77 -17.34 15.58
C PRO A 77 -23.58 -16.70 16.31
N TRP A 78 -22.67 -16.05 15.59
CA TRP A 78 -21.50 -15.42 16.19
C TRP A 78 -21.92 -14.35 17.21
N ARG A 79 -21.44 -14.51 18.45
CA ARG A 79 -21.83 -13.70 19.62
C ARG A 79 -23.35 -13.54 19.77
N ASP A 80 -24.10 -14.61 19.51
CA ASP A 80 -25.57 -14.63 19.58
C ASP A 80 -26.23 -13.52 18.74
N GLY A 81 -25.65 -13.19 17.57
CA GLY A 81 -26.14 -12.13 16.68
C GLY A 81 -25.86 -10.70 17.18
N LYS A 82 -25.04 -10.54 18.22
CA LYS A 82 -24.72 -9.22 18.83
C LYS A 82 -23.29 -8.76 18.55
N GLY A 83 -22.56 -9.50 17.71
CA GLY A 83 -21.20 -9.17 17.35
C GLY A 83 -21.11 -7.95 16.44
N ASP A 84 -20.00 -7.23 16.54
CA ASP A 84 -19.66 -6.09 15.69
C ASP A 84 -18.16 -6.13 15.44
N LEU A 85 -17.78 -6.66 14.29
CA LEU A 85 -16.37 -6.90 13.99
C LEU A 85 -15.62 -5.60 13.69
N VAL A 86 -16.30 -4.64 13.07
CA VAL A 86 -15.71 -3.32 12.78
C VAL A 86 -15.37 -2.62 14.09
N LYS A 87 -16.26 -2.71 15.09
CA LYS A 87 -15.99 -2.21 16.44
C LYS A 87 -14.86 -2.96 17.13
N GLU A 88 -14.87 -4.28 17.15
CA GLU A 88 -13.82 -5.08 17.80
C GLU A 88 -12.42 -4.78 17.23
N LEU A 89 -12.31 -4.66 15.90
CA LEU A 89 -11.03 -4.35 15.26
C LEU A 89 -10.63 -2.88 15.46
N SER A 90 -11.55 -1.92 15.36
CA SER A 90 -11.22 -0.51 15.60
C SER A 90 -10.74 -0.25 17.03
N ASP A 91 -11.33 -0.93 18.02
CA ASP A 91 -10.90 -0.85 19.42
C ASP A 91 -9.51 -1.50 19.61
N ALA A 92 -9.24 -2.64 18.98
CA ALA A 92 -7.92 -3.26 18.98
C ALA A 92 -6.86 -2.36 18.30
N CYS A 93 -7.17 -1.77 17.15
CA CYS A 93 -6.29 -0.83 16.45
C CYS A 93 -5.90 0.35 17.34
N ARG A 94 -6.87 0.96 18.05
CA ARG A 94 -6.62 2.03 19.01
C ARG A 94 -5.70 1.58 20.16
N LYS A 95 -5.90 0.37 20.68
CA LYS A 95 -5.09 -0.20 21.76
C LYS A 95 -3.63 -0.43 21.33
N TYR A 96 -3.41 -0.93 20.12
CA TYR A 96 -2.07 -1.31 19.65
C TYR A 96 -1.34 -0.24 18.84
N GLY A 97 -2.01 0.87 18.52
CA GLY A 97 -1.45 2.01 17.79
C GLY A 97 -1.46 1.84 16.27
N LEU A 98 -2.40 1.05 15.75
CA LEU A 98 -2.63 0.87 14.32
C LEU A 98 -3.71 1.85 13.83
N LYS A 99 -3.56 2.35 12.62
CA LYS A 99 -4.64 3.10 11.95
C LYS A 99 -5.71 2.14 11.40
N MET A 100 -6.97 2.55 11.43
CA MET A 100 -8.10 1.77 10.91
C MET A 100 -8.57 2.30 9.56
N GLY A 101 -8.81 1.41 8.61
CA GLY A 101 -9.45 1.72 7.34
C GLY A 101 -10.57 0.72 7.03
N ILE A 102 -11.41 1.06 6.06
CA ILE A 102 -12.60 0.25 5.73
C ILE A 102 -12.68 0.02 4.22
N TYR A 103 -12.80 -1.24 3.84
CA TYR A 103 -13.29 -1.64 2.53
C TYR A 103 -14.79 -1.87 2.61
N LEU A 104 -15.52 -1.27 1.67
CA LEU A 104 -16.93 -1.52 1.47
C LEU A 104 -17.18 -1.74 -0.01
N SER A 105 -17.58 -2.96 -0.37
CA SER A 105 -17.78 -3.28 -1.78
C SER A 105 -18.90 -2.45 -2.41
N PRO A 106 -18.65 -1.73 -3.51
CA PRO A 106 -19.69 -1.08 -4.29
C PRO A 106 -20.64 -2.10 -4.92
N TRP A 107 -20.11 -3.21 -5.45
CA TRP A 107 -20.89 -4.32 -5.97
C TRP A 107 -21.45 -5.18 -4.84
N ASP A 108 -22.76 -5.39 -4.84
CA ASP A 108 -23.46 -6.19 -3.84
C ASP A 108 -24.34 -7.24 -4.51
N ARG A 109 -23.92 -8.50 -4.37
CA ARG A 109 -24.57 -9.66 -4.98
C ARG A 109 -25.73 -10.21 -4.17
N ASN A 110 -26.10 -9.58 -3.04
CA ASN A 110 -27.24 -9.98 -2.21
C ASN A 110 -28.45 -9.05 -2.41
N ARG A 111 -28.21 -7.76 -2.61
CA ARG A 111 -29.26 -6.74 -2.68
C ARG A 111 -30.14 -6.86 -3.93
N ALA A 112 -31.44 -7.06 -3.71
CA ALA A 112 -32.47 -7.16 -4.75
C ALA A 112 -32.56 -5.94 -5.67
N ASP A 113 -32.16 -4.78 -5.17
CA ASP A 113 -32.25 -3.47 -5.83
C ASP A 113 -30.91 -2.96 -6.36
N TYR A 114 -29.83 -3.76 -6.30
CA TYR A 114 -28.56 -3.42 -6.93
C TYR A 114 -28.76 -3.11 -8.43
N GLY A 115 -28.25 -1.98 -8.90
CA GLY A 115 -28.50 -1.44 -10.24
C GLY A 115 -29.65 -0.44 -10.32
N THR A 116 -30.24 -0.05 -9.19
CA THR A 116 -31.29 0.97 -9.11
C THR A 116 -30.89 2.11 -8.15
N PRO A 117 -31.51 3.30 -8.25
CA PRO A 117 -31.19 4.42 -7.36
C PRO A 117 -31.34 4.12 -5.86
N SER A 118 -32.28 3.24 -5.45
CA SER A 118 -32.47 2.94 -4.03
C SER A 118 -31.28 2.21 -3.39
N TYR A 119 -30.53 1.42 -4.18
CA TYR A 119 -29.30 0.80 -3.70
C TYR A 119 -28.21 1.85 -3.43
N VAL A 120 -28.17 2.94 -4.19
CA VAL A 120 -27.18 4.01 -4.01
C VAL A 120 -27.42 4.72 -2.67
N GLU A 121 -28.69 5.01 -2.35
CA GLU A 121 -29.08 5.55 -1.04
C GLU A 121 -28.66 4.62 0.11
N TYR A 122 -28.90 3.30 -0.04
CA TYR A 122 -28.46 2.28 0.91
C TYR A 122 -26.93 2.27 1.07
N TYR A 123 -26.19 2.26 -0.04
CA TYR A 123 -24.72 2.21 -0.05
C TYR A 123 -24.11 3.46 0.60
N HIS A 124 -24.66 4.64 0.31
CA HIS A 124 -24.23 5.89 0.96
C HIS A 124 -24.53 5.87 2.46
N ALA A 125 -25.69 5.36 2.87
CA ALA A 125 -26.03 5.21 4.29
C ALA A 125 -25.06 4.28 5.04
N GLN A 126 -24.58 3.19 4.40
CA GLN A 126 -23.54 2.33 4.98
C GLN A 126 -22.26 3.12 5.25
N TRP A 127 -21.82 3.93 4.28
CA TRP A 127 -20.64 4.77 4.47
C TRP A 127 -20.84 5.80 5.59
N MET A 128 -21.99 6.47 5.66
CA MET A 128 -22.26 7.44 6.73
C MET A 128 -22.18 6.79 8.11
N ASP A 129 -22.71 5.57 8.25
CA ASP A 129 -22.65 4.79 9.48
C ASP A 129 -21.20 4.43 9.87
N LEU A 130 -20.44 3.86 8.92
CA LEU A 130 -19.04 3.46 9.13
C LEU A 130 -18.12 4.65 9.45
N MET A 131 -18.35 5.80 8.82
CA MET A 131 -17.54 7.01 9.03
C MET A 131 -17.85 7.73 10.34
N THR A 132 -19.00 7.47 10.97
CA THR A 132 -19.46 8.22 12.15
C THR A 132 -19.24 7.45 13.46
N HIS A 133 -19.36 6.13 13.45
CA HIS A 133 -19.49 5.35 14.69
C HIS A 133 -18.23 4.60 15.13
N TYR A 134 -17.19 4.51 14.29
CA TYR A 134 -16.01 3.66 14.54
C TYR A 134 -14.71 4.45 14.80
N GLY A 135 -14.81 5.77 14.93
CA GLY A 135 -13.68 6.66 15.20
C GLY A 135 -12.88 7.05 13.94
N PRO A 136 -11.66 7.59 14.12
CA PRO A 136 -10.87 8.08 13.00
C PRO A 136 -10.44 6.96 12.06
N LEU A 137 -10.78 7.12 10.79
CA LEU A 137 -10.32 6.28 9.69
C LEU A 137 -9.16 6.97 8.96
N PHE A 138 -8.18 6.18 8.52
CA PHE A 138 -7.10 6.67 7.67
C PHE A 138 -7.37 6.46 6.19
N GLU A 139 -8.17 5.44 5.85
CA GLU A 139 -8.46 5.09 4.47
C GLU A 139 -9.83 4.43 4.30
N VAL A 140 -10.48 4.73 3.19
CA VAL A 140 -11.69 4.06 2.71
C VAL A 140 -11.43 3.52 1.31
N TRP A 141 -11.77 2.25 1.10
CA TRP A 141 -11.36 1.49 -0.07
C TRP A 141 -12.56 1.16 -0.95
N PHE A 142 -12.61 1.77 -2.15
CA PHE A 142 -13.65 1.55 -3.15
C PHE A 142 -13.14 0.63 -4.25
N ASP A 143 -13.75 -0.55 -4.34
CA ASP A 143 -13.43 -1.55 -5.36
C ASP A 143 -13.88 -1.15 -6.78
N GLY A 144 -13.07 -1.51 -7.78
CA GLY A 144 -13.38 -1.34 -9.20
C GLY A 144 -14.28 -2.46 -9.78
N ALA A 145 -14.42 -3.61 -9.10
CA ALA A 145 -15.29 -4.70 -9.52
C ALA A 145 -16.77 -4.30 -9.42
N ASN A 146 -17.46 -4.34 -10.55
CA ASN A 146 -18.76 -3.70 -10.71
C ASN A 146 -19.67 -4.48 -11.66
N GLY A 147 -20.71 -5.09 -11.07
CA GLY A 147 -21.74 -5.85 -11.78
C GLY A 147 -21.26 -7.21 -12.27
N GLY A 148 -22.21 -8.12 -12.46
CA GLY A 148 -21.91 -9.51 -12.78
C GLY A 148 -23.12 -10.40 -12.52
N ASP A 149 -22.88 -11.70 -12.63
CA ASP A 149 -23.80 -12.73 -12.16
C ASP A 149 -23.88 -12.72 -10.62
N GLY A 150 -25.04 -12.97 -10.06
CA GLY A 150 -25.23 -12.98 -8.60
C GLY A 150 -26.62 -13.43 -8.19
N TRP A 151 -26.82 -13.55 -6.88
CA TRP A 151 -28.10 -13.82 -6.25
C TRP A 151 -28.74 -12.51 -5.76
N TYR A 152 -29.29 -11.72 -6.68
CA TYR A 152 -29.86 -10.43 -6.31
C TYR A 152 -31.24 -10.62 -5.67
N GLY A 153 -31.30 -10.71 -4.34
CA GLY A 153 -32.54 -10.76 -3.56
C GLY A 153 -33.45 -11.94 -3.89
N GLY A 154 -32.88 -13.09 -4.26
CA GLY A 154 -33.63 -14.28 -4.68
C GLY A 154 -33.52 -14.60 -6.18
N ALA A 155 -33.11 -13.64 -7.01
CA ALA A 155 -32.97 -13.84 -8.45
C ALA A 155 -31.52 -14.17 -8.84
N LYS A 156 -31.32 -15.28 -9.56
CA LYS A 156 -30.01 -15.64 -10.14
C LYS A 156 -29.90 -15.05 -11.54
N GLU A 157 -29.32 -13.87 -11.64
CA GLU A 157 -29.26 -13.10 -12.88
C GLU A 157 -27.97 -12.30 -13.01
N LYS A 158 -27.78 -11.66 -14.16
CA LYS A 158 -26.65 -10.78 -14.43
C LYS A 158 -27.13 -9.33 -14.43
N ARG A 159 -26.43 -8.46 -13.69
CA ARG A 159 -26.70 -7.01 -13.65
C ARG A 159 -25.50 -6.20 -14.07
N THR A 160 -25.75 -5.10 -14.77
CA THR A 160 -24.73 -4.15 -15.23
C THR A 160 -25.15 -2.73 -14.86
N ILE A 161 -24.19 -1.89 -14.51
CA ILE A 161 -24.40 -0.49 -14.15
C ILE A 161 -23.49 0.41 -14.98
N ASP A 162 -23.86 1.68 -15.12
CA ASP A 162 -22.91 2.69 -15.59
C ASP A 162 -21.96 3.05 -14.44
N ARG A 163 -20.74 2.51 -14.49
CA ARG A 163 -19.72 2.66 -13.44
C ARG A 163 -19.39 4.12 -13.14
N LYS A 164 -19.55 5.00 -14.13
CA LYS A 164 -19.19 6.42 -14.01
C LYS A 164 -20.23 7.21 -13.22
N THR A 165 -21.51 6.90 -13.37
CA THR A 165 -22.61 7.75 -12.87
C THR A 165 -23.42 7.09 -11.76
N TYR A 166 -23.50 5.76 -11.74
CA TYR A 166 -24.42 5.03 -10.88
C TYR A 166 -24.24 5.30 -9.39
N TYR A 167 -23.00 5.34 -8.88
CA TYR A 167 -22.74 5.47 -7.43
C TYR A 167 -22.71 6.90 -6.91
N ASP A 168 -22.85 7.91 -7.77
CA ASP A 168 -22.59 9.32 -7.42
C ASP A 168 -21.28 9.49 -6.63
N LEU A 169 -20.18 9.00 -7.22
CA LEU A 169 -18.85 9.05 -6.60
C LEU A 169 -18.44 10.46 -6.16
N PRO A 170 -18.67 11.54 -6.96
CA PRO A 170 -18.38 12.89 -6.51
C PRO A 170 -19.15 13.31 -5.24
N GLY A 171 -20.44 12.98 -5.17
CA GLY A 171 -21.28 13.30 -4.01
C GLY A 171 -20.83 12.56 -2.75
N ILE A 172 -20.62 11.25 -2.84
CA ILE A 172 -20.17 10.47 -1.68
C ILE A 172 -18.75 10.89 -1.24
N PHE A 173 -17.80 11.10 -2.16
CA PHE A 173 -16.45 11.53 -1.78
C PHE A 173 -16.46 12.88 -1.04
N ALA A 174 -17.28 13.84 -1.48
CA ALA A 174 -17.42 15.12 -0.78
C ALA A 174 -18.04 14.97 0.62
N ALA A 175 -18.98 14.04 0.79
CA ALA A 175 -19.56 13.73 2.09
C ALA A 175 -18.54 13.08 3.04
N LEU A 176 -17.73 12.14 2.54
CA LEU A 176 -16.67 11.48 3.32
C LEU A 176 -15.59 12.47 3.75
N ASP A 177 -15.14 13.35 2.85
CA ASP A 177 -14.18 14.42 3.14
C ASP A 177 -14.73 15.40 4.19
N SER A 178 -16.03 15.71 4.14
CA SER A 178 -16.67 16.58 5.14
C SER A 178 -16.74 15.92 6.53
N LEU A 179 -16.92 14.59 6.60
CA LEU A 179 -16.99 13.85 7.86
C LEU A 179 -15.60 13.58 8.47
N GLN A 180 -14.64 13.17 7.64
CA GLN A 180 -13.28 12.83 8.05
C GLN A 180 -12.27 13.35 7.01
N PRO A 181 -11.90 14.63 7.06
CA PRO A 181 -11.05 15.28 6.03
C PRO A 181 -9.63 14.73 5.96
N GLN A 182 -9.21 13.92 6.93
CA GLN A 182 -7.91 13.24 6.91
C GLN A 182 -7.93 11.89 6.18
N VAL A 183 -9.10 11.39 5.77
CA VAL A 183 -9.25 10.05 5.18
C VAL A 183 -8.70 10.05 3.75
N VAL A 184 -7.91 9.04 3.43
CA VAL A 184 -7.52 8.75 2.05
C VAL A 184 -8.64 7.96 1.39
N ILE A 185 -9.07 8.37 0.20
CA ILE A 185 -10.06 7.61 -0.59
C ILE A 185 -9.30 6.84 -1.66
N PHE A 186 -9.20 5.53 -1.49
CA PHE A 186 -8.74 4.64 -2.54
C PHE A 186 -9.87 4.37 -3.53
N SER A 187 -9.53 4.44 -4.81
CA SER A 187 -10.24 3.75 -5.88
C SER A 187 -9.23 3.39 -6.97
N ASP A 188 -9.59 2.57 -7.95
CA ASP A 188 -8.78 2.37 -9.15
C ASP A 188 -8.32 3.66 -9.88
N GLY A 189 -9.00 4.80 -9.72
CA GLY A 189 -8.62 6.09 -10.32
C GLY A 189 -8.44 7.26 -9.34
N GLY A 190 -8.47 7.03 -8.02
CA GLY A 190 -8.41 8.08 -6.99
C GLY A 190 -9.77 8.45 -6.38
N PRO A 191 -9.86 9.53 -5.58
CA PRO A 191 -9.00 10.71 -5.64
C PRO A 191 -7.78 10.73 -4.71
N GLY A 192 -7.71 9.88 -3.67
CA GLY A 192 -6.62 9.91 -2.70
C GLY A 192 -5.39 9.12 -3.16
N CYS A 193 -5.59 7.83 -3.39
CA CYS A 193 -4.61 6.91 -3.97
C CYS A 193 -5.29 6.04 -5.04
N ARG A 194 -4.46 5.40 -5.89
CA ARG A 194 -4.93 4.59 -7.01
C ARG A 194 -4.45 3.16 -6.95
N TRP A 195 -5.21 2.27 -7.57
CA TRP A 195 -4.75 0.93 -7.88
C TRP A 195 -3.51 0.95 -8.78
N THR A 196 -2.53 0.08 -8.49
CA THR A 196 -1.30 -0.01 -9.30
C THR A 196 -1.48 -0.78 -10.62
N GLY A 197 -2.67 -1.35 -10.88
CA GLY A 197 -2.97 -2.08 -12.13
C GLY A 197 -2.79 -3.60 -12.07
N ASN A 198 -2.33 -4.15 -10.94
CA ASN A 198 -2.24 -5.60 -10.72
C ASN A 198 -2.24 -5.96 -9.23
N GLU A 199 -2.71 -7.16 -8.92
CA GLU A 199 -2.78 -7.72 -7.55
C GLU A 199 -1.53 -8.54 -7.16
N ARG A 200 -0.43 -8.39 -7.91
CA ARG A 200 0.85 -9.05 -7.56
C ARG A 200 1.71 -8.20 -6.62
N GLY A 201 1.24 -7.01 -6.26
CA GLY A 201 1.97 -6.07 -5.41
C GLY A 201 3.17 -5.41 -6.11
N ILE A 202 3.12 -5.26 -7.44
CA ILE A 202 4.25 -4.77 -8.24
C ILE A 202 3.89 -3.44 -8.91
N ALA A 203 4.55 -2.37 -8.49
CA ALA A 203 4.55 -1.10 -9.20
C ALA A 203 5.54 -1.11 -10.38
N SER A 204 5.25 -0.28 -11.37
CA SER A 204 6.16 -0.04 -12.49
C SER A 204 7.44 0.66 -12.03
N GLU A 205 8.53 0.45 -12.76
CA GLU A 205 9.82 1.14 -12.53
C GLU A 205 9.70 2.65 -12.75
N THR A 206 8.82 3.03 -13.69
CA THR A 206 8.34 4.40 -13.84
C THR A 206 7.00 4.50 -13.15
N ASN A 207 6.92 5.20 -12.02
CA ASN A 207 5.70 5.35 -11.24
C ASN A 207 5.51 6.80 -10.77
N TRP A 208 4.78 7.57 -11.58
CA TRP A 208 4.35 8.92 -11.24
C TRP A 208 3.20 8.86 -10.25
N SER A 209 3.25 9.69 -9.22
CA SER A 209 2.13 9.93 -8.29
C SER A 209 1.05 10.83 -8.89
N PHE A 210 1.09 11.05 -10.21
CA PHE A 210 0.19 11.97 -10.91
C PHE A 210 -0.77 11.22 -11.83
N LEU A 211 -2.02 11.66 -11.85
CA LEU A 211 -3.01 11.32 -12.86
C LEU A 211 -3.58 12.60 -13.51
N ARG A 212 -4.15 12.46 -14.71
CA ARG A 212 -4.85 13.55 -15.40
C ARG A 212 -6.27 13.71 -14.86
N LYS A 213 -6.54 14.82 -14.20
CA LYS A 213 -7.85 15.16 -13.63
C LYS A 213 -8.93 15.20 -14.70
N GLY A 214 -10.09 14.60 -14.42
CA GLY A 214 -11.23 14.56 -15.34
C GLY A 214 -11.07 13.63 -16.55
N VAL A 215 -9.88 13.06 -16.75
CA VAL A 215 -9.61 12.05 -17.80
C VAL A 215 -9.57 10.66 -17.17
N VAL A 216 -8.84 10.51 -16.06
CA VAL A 216 -8.80 9.29 -15.26
C VAL A 216 -9.85 9.40 -14.16
N TYR A 217 -10.64 8.33 -13.98
CA TYR A 217 -11.75 8.26 -13.03
C TYR A 217 -11.94 6.80 -12.61
N PRO A 218 -12.72 6.54 -11.54
CA PRO A 218 -12.97 5.17 -11.12
C PRO A 218 -13.69 4.35 -12.21
N GLY A 219 -13.15 3.20 -12.58
CA GLY A 219 -13.58 2.41 -13.75
C GLY A 219 -12.96 2.83 -15.08
N TYR A 220 -11.83 3.55 -15.06
CA TYR A 220 -11.13 4.03 -16.27
C TYR A 220 -10.76 2.87 -17.23
N PRO A 221 -11.11 2.94 -18.52
CA PRO A 221 -10.93 1.82 -19.45
C PRO A 221 -9.46 1.50 -19.79
N ASN A 222 -8.53 2.47 -19.67
CA ASN A 222 -7.12 2.24 -19.96
C ASN A 222 -6.34 1.98 -18.67
N ALA A 223 -6.71 0.91 -17.94
CA ALA A 223 -6.10 0.55 -16.67
C ALA A 223 -4.56 0.38 -16.75
N ASP A 224 -4.03 0.07 -17.93
CA ASP A 224 -2.58 0.00 -18.16
C ASP A 224 -1.85 1.29 -17.81
N GLU A 225 -2.47 2.46 -18.04
CA GLU A 225 -1.89 3.76 -17.72
C GLU A 225 -1.77 4.02 -16.20
N LEU A 226 -2.53 3.29 -15.37
CA LEU A 226 -2.46 3.40 -13.90
C LEU A 226 -1.13 2.88 -13.34
N HIS A 227 -0.53 1.88 -14.00
CA HIS A 227 0.74 1.28 -13.59
C HIS A 227 1.87 2.31 -13.54
N THR A 228 1.89 3.25 -14.49
CA THR A 228 2.94 4.26 -14.59
C THR A 228 2.52 5.64 -14.10
N GLY A 229 1.21 5.93 -14.10
CA GLY A 229 0.71 7.28 -13.96
C GLY A 229 1.12 8.17 -15.15
N HIS A 230 0.93 9.48 -15.00
CA HIS A 230 1.10 10.46 -16.07
C HIS A 230 2.10 11.55 -15.68
N ALA A 231 3.23 11.65 -16.38
CA ALA A 231 4.20 12.73 -16.13
C ALA A 231 3.60 14.13 -16.33
N ASP A 232 2.54 14.26 -17.14
CA ASP A 232 1.77 15.47 -17.41
C ASP A 232 0.49 15.58 -16.56
N GLY A 233 0.27 14.68 -15.60
CA GLY A 233 -0.87 14.73 -14.70
C GLY A 233 -0.84 15.94 -13.75
N ASP A 234 -2.04 16.37 -13.34
CA ASP A 234 -2.32 17.56 -12.54
C ASP A 234 -3.07 17.23 -11.23
N MET A 235 -3.20 15.95 -10.90
CA MET A 235 -3.78 15.45 -9.66
C MET A 235 -2.81 14.50 -8.96
N TRP A 236 -2.54 14.72 -7.67
CA TRP A 236 -1.70 13.82 -6.86
C TRP A 236 -2.53 12.62 -6.38
N VAL A 237 -2.26 11.45 -6.95
CA VAL A 237 -2.93 10.19 -6.65
C VAL A 237 -1.87 9.10 -6.62
N ALA A 238 -1.22 8.90 -5.47
CA ALA A 238 -0.12 7.94 -5.34
C ALA A 238 -0.61 6.50 -5.56
N SER A 239 0.28 5.63 -6.07
CA SER A 239 -0.05 4.22 -6.30
C SER A 239 -0.04 3.42 -5.00
N GLU A 240 -1.04 2.56 -4.86
CA GLU A 240 -1.09 1.52 -3.85
C GLU A 240 -0.97 0.15 -4.53
N CYS A 241 -0.04 -0.66 -4.01
CA CYS A 241 0.18 -2.03 -4.44
C CYS A 241 -0.49 -2.99 -3.47
N ASP A 242 -1.62 -3.55 -3.88
CA ASP A 242 -2.37 -4.55 -3.14
C ASP A 242 -1.93 -5.97 -3.56
N VAL A 243 -1.81 -6.86 -2.57
CA VAL A 243 -1.45 -8.27 -2.78
C VAL A 243 -1.79 -9.10 -1.54
N SER A 244 -2.22 -10.34 -1.74
CA SER A 244 -2.39 -11.29 -0.64
C SER A 244 -1.09 -11.98 -0.23
N ILE A 245 -0.93 -12.30 1.06
CA ILE A 245 0.17 -13.17 1.53
C ILE A 245 0.01 -14.61 1.00
N ARG A 246 -1.18 -14.97 0.54
CA ARG A 246 -1.55 -16.27 -0.07
C ARG A 246 -1.91 -16.12 -1.55
N PRO A 247 -2.22 -17.20 -2.28
CA PRO A 247 -2.82 -17.11 -3.60
C PRO A 247 -4.20 -16.45 -3.58
N GLY A 248 -5.10 -16.84 -2.66
CA GLY A 248 -6.42 -16.26 -2.46
C GLY A 248 -6.42 -15.03 -1.54
N TRP A 249 -7.47 -14.22 -1.65
CA TRP A 249 -7.74 -13.11 -0.75
C TRP A 249 -8.41 -13.59 0.54
N PHE A 250 -9.30 -14.57 0.47
CA PHE A 250 -9.91 -15.21 1.64
C PHE A 250 -9.10 -16.43 2.10
N TYR A 251 -9.40 -16.91 3.31
CA TYR A 251 -8.69 -18.07 3.85
C TYR A 251 -9.21 -19.36 3.23
N HIS A 252 -8.28 -20.13 2.67
CA HIS A 252 -8.47 -21.49 2.18
C HIS A 252 -7.46 -22.43 2.86
N PRO A 253 -7.90 -23.50 3.54
CA PRO A 253 -6.99 -24.50 4.12
C PRO A 253 -6.00 -25.08 3.11
N GLU A 254 -6.43 -25.21 1.85
CA GLU A 254 -5.63 -25.72 0.72
C GLU A 254 -4.42 -24.84 0.39
N GLU A 255 -4.38 -23.62 0.92
CA GLU A 255 -3.30 -22.65 0.71
C GLU A 255 -2.33 -22.55 1.90
N ASP A 256 -2.49 -23.36 2.96
CA ASP A 256 -1.64 -23.31 4.16
C ASP A 256 -0.16 -23.58 3.86
N ASN A 257 0.14 -24.31 2.79
CA ASN A 257 1.48 -24.57 2.27
C ASN A 257 1.88 -23.66 1.10
N GLN A 258 1.07 -22.64 0.78
CA GLN A 258 1.26 -21.71 -0.34
C GLN A 258 1.43 -20.24 0.12
N VAL A 259 1.64 -20.02 1.42
CA VAL A 259 2.02 -18.71 1.96
C VAL A 259 3.31 -18.24 1.28
N LYS A 260 3.32 -17.00 0.79
CA LYS A 260 4.51 -16.39 0.17
C LYS A 260 5.70 -16.46 1.13
N SER A 261 6.88 -16.80 0.59
CA SER A 261 8.11 -16.84 1.39
C SER A 261 8.58 -15.43 1.76
N VAL A 262 9.50 -15.35 2.73
CA VAL A 262 10.12 -14.08 3.14
C VAL A 262 10.79 -13.40 1.94
N GLU A 263 11.51 -14.16 1.11
CA GLU A 263 12.20 -13.64 -0.07
C GLU A 263 11.24 -13.07 -1.10
N GLN A 264 10.07 -13.71 -1.29
CA GLN A 264 9.02 -13.20 -2.18
C GLN A 264 8.43 -11.89 -1.64
N LEU A 265 8.16 -11.81 -0.33
CA LEU A 265 7.65 -10.58 0.30
C LEU A 265 8.67 -9.45 0.27
N VAL A 266 9.96 -9.75 0.48
CA VAL A 266 11.05 -8.77 0.31
C VAL A 266 11.08 -8.27 -1.13
N ASP A 267 11.03 -9.14 -2.13
CA ASP A 267 11.01 -8.73 -3.54
C ASP A 267 9.80 -7.84 -3.87
N ILE A 268 8.62 -8.18 -3.33
CA ILE A 268 7.41 -7.36 -3.43
C ILE A 268 7.62 -5.98 -2.80
N TYR A 269 8.22 -5.88 -1.61
CA TYR A 269 8.51 -4.59 -0.96
C TYR A 269 9.42 -3.70 -1.81
N TYR A 270 10.50 -4.26 -2.37
CA TYR A 270 11.38 -3.53 -3.29
C TYR A 270 10.66 -3.11 -4.58
N LYS A 271 9.67 -3.88 -5.02
CA LYS A 271 8.85 -3.61 -6.22
C LYS A 271 7.59 -2.78 -5.96
N SER A 272 7.32 -2.39 -4.72
CA SER A 272 6.20 -1.53 -4.32
C SER A 272 6.71 -0.28 -3.61
N VAL A 273 7.03 -0.39 -2.31
CA VAL A 273 7.62 0.68 -1.49
C VAL A 273 8.91 1.22 -2.11
N GLY A 274 9.73 0.34 -2.66
CA GLY A 274 10.95 0.72 -3.40
C GLY A 274 10.72 1.37 -4.77
N ARG A 275 9.45 1.56 -5.20
CA ARG A 275 9.07 2.14 -6.49
C ARG A 275 7.99 3.21 -6.34
N ASN A 276 8.07 4.05 -5.29
CA ASN A 276 7.14 5.15 -5.05
C ASN A 276 5.66 4.72 -4.90
N ALA A 277 5.41 3.52 -4.36
CA ALA A 277 4.08 3.05 -4.02
C ALA A 277 3.98 2.73 -2.53
N THR A 278 2.77 2.54 -2.02
CA THR A 278 2.53 1.84 -0.75
C THR A 278 2.36 0.35 -1.00
N LEU A 279 2.57 -0.47 0.03
CA LEU A 279 2.28 -1.91 0.02
C LEU A 279 1.12 -2.20 0.97
N LEU A 280 0.02 -2.67 0.40
CA LEU A 280 -1.14 -3.19 1.10
C LEU A 280 -1.10 -4.73 1.06
N LEU A 281 -0.72 -5.36 2.17
CA LEU A 281 -0.57 -6.82 2.26
C LEU A 281 -1.78 -7.45 2.95
N ASN A 282 -2.50 -8.34 2.27
CA ASN A 282 -3.65 -9.03 2.83
C ASN A 282 -3.27 -10.23 3.72
N PHE A 283 -3.97 -10.34 4.85
CA PHE A 283 -3.92 -11.43 5.82
C PHE A 283 -5.31 -12.04 5.94
N PRO A 284 -5.59 -13.14 5.20
CA PRO A 284 -6.88 -13.81 5.33
C PRO A 284 -7.01 -14.44 6.72
N VAL A 285 -8.15 -14.19 7.36
CA VAL A 285 -8.47 -14.75 8.68
C VAL A 285 -9.14 -16.11 8.51
N ASP A 286 -8.70 -17.09 9.30
CA ASP A 286 -9.18 -18.46 9.26
C ASP A 286 -10.59 -18.66 9.84
N ARG A 287 -11.10 -19.89 9.78
CA ARG A 287 -12.45 -20.24 10.30
C ARG A 287 -12.56 -20.17 11.82
N ASP A 288 -11.45 -20.24 12.55
CA ASP A 288 -11.42 -20.02 14.00
C ASP A 288 -11.51 -18.52 14.34
N GLY A 289 -11.22 -17.63 13.38
CA GLY A 289 -11.23 -16.19 13.53
C GLY A 289 -9.85 -15.62 13.90
N LEU A 290 -8.76 -16.27 13.48
CA LEU A 290 -7.38 -15.89 13.77
C LEU A 290 -6.58 -15.69 12.47
N ILE A 291 -5.55 -14.84 12.52
CA ILE A 291 -4.51 -14.85 11.48
C ILE A 291 -3.69 -16.12 11.67
N HIS A 292 -3.57 -16.91 10.62
CA HIS A 292 -2.92 -18.21 10.69
C HIS A 292 -1.43 -18.07 11.13
N PRO A 293 -0.89 -19.01 11.94
CA PRO A 293 0.47 -18.87 12.50
C PRO A 293 1.59 -18.79 11.46
N THR A 294 1.47 -19.50 10.33
CA THR A 294 2.45 -19.44 9.24
C THR A 294 2.53 -18.04 8.65
N ASP A 295 1.38 -17.42 8.42
CA ASP A 295 1.21 -16.09 7.84
C ASP A 295 1.81 -15.04 8.79
N SER A 296 1.50 -15.16 10.09
CA SER A 296 2.04 -14.32 11.15
C SER A 296 3.57 -14.40 11.20
N ALA A 297 4.12 -15.62 11.30
CA ALA A 297 5.56 -15.83 11.39
C ALA A 297 6.29 -15.35 10.12
N CYS A 298 5.71 -15.55 8.94
CA CYS A 298 6.30 -15.10 7.69
C CYS A 298 6.34 -13.57 7.60
N ALA A 299 5.24 -12.89 7.93
CA ALA A 299 5.18 -11.43 7.87
C ALA A 299 6.11 -10.75 8.89
N VAL A 300 6.23 -11.29 10.10
CA VAL A 300 7.19 -10.78 11.11
C VAL A 300 8.63 -10.96 10.61
N ARG A 301 8.99 -12.13 10.07
CA ARG A 301 10.33 -12.35 9.49
C ARG A 301 10.62 -11.47 8.29
N PHE A 302 9.62 -11.24 7.44
CA PHE A 302 9.70 -10.29 6.35
C PHE A 302 10.03 -8.88 6.85
N HIS A 303 9.32 -8.39 7.86
CA HIS A 303 9.59 -7.08 8.45
C HIS A 303 11.02 -6.99 9.01
N GLN A 304 11.42 -7.99 9.80
CA GLN A 304 12.77 -8.08 10.36
C GLN A 304 13.85 -8.09 9.28
N GLU A 305 13.61 -8.77 8.16
CA GLU A 305 14.56 -8.82 7.06
C GLU A 305 14.69 -7.48 6.34
N ILE A 306 13.59 -6.74 6.13
CA ILE A 306 13.65 -5.37 5.60
C ILE A 306 14.41 -4.43 6.55
N GLU A 307 14.11 -4.49 7.85
CA GLU A 307 14.84 -3.68 8.84
C GLU A 307 16.33 -4.02 8.84
N ARG A 308 16.68 -5.31 8.80
CA ARG A 308 18.08 -5.76 8.72
C ARG A 308 18.77 -5.21 7.47
N GLN A 309 18.16 -5.40 6.29
CA GLN A 309 18.74 -4.98 5.01
C GLN A 309 18.97 -3.47 4.93
N LEU A 310 18.12 -2.67 5.58
CA LEU A 310 18.15 -1.20 5.53
C LEU A 310 18.63 -0.56 6.85
N SER A 311 19.24 -1.35 7.76
CA SER A 311 19.60 -0.89 9.12
C SER A 311 20.81 0.04 9.17
N LYS A 312 21.78 -0.14 8.26
CA LYS A 312 23.05 0.57 8.27
C LYS A 312 23.24 1.35 6.98
N ASP A 313 22.89 2.62 7.02
CA ASP A 313 23.21 3.55 5.94
C ASP A 313 24.71 3.88 5.94
N LEU A 314 25.37 3.55 4.83
CA LEU A 314 26.79 3.78 4.58
C LEU A 314 27.10 5.23 4.17
N LEU A 315 26.08 6.05 3.86
CA LEU A 315 26.22 7.47 3.50
C LEU A 315 25.92 8.41 4.67
N ALA A 316 25.37 7.91 5.79
CA ALA A 316 24.93 8.72 6.92
C ALA A 316 26.01 9.72 7.38
N GLY A 317 25.66 11.01 7.37
CA GLY A 317 26.55 12.11 7.77
C GLY A 317 27.67 12.46 6.78
N ILE A 318 27.80 11.77 5.64
CA ILE A 318 28.74 12.15 4.59
C ILE A 318 28.13 13.29 3.78
N VAL A 319 28.81 14.43 3.71
CA VAL A 319 28.43 15.54 2.82
C VAL A 319 28.96 15.23 1.41
N PRO A 320 28.10 15.01 0.40
CA PRO A 320 28.55 14.75 -0.96
C PRO A 320 29.05 16.02 -1.64
N ALA A 321 29.90 15.85 -2.66
CA ALA A 321 30.15 16.89 -3.63
C ALA A 321 28.98 16.93 -4.63
N VAL A 322 28.43 18.11 -4.88
CA VAL A 322 27.33 18.33 -5.83
C VAL A 322 27.77 19.28 -6.94
N SER A 323 27.29 19.05 -8.17
CA SER A 323 27.62 19.92 -9.31
C SER A 323 26.92 21.28 -9.28
N ASP A 324 25.82 21.38 -8.53
CA ASP A 324 25.04 22.60 -8.33
C ASP A 324 24.39 22.56 -6.94
N GLU A 325 24.25 23.73 -6.31
CA GLU A 325 23.62 23.88 -5.01
C GLU A 325 22.98 25.27 -4.93
N ARG A 326 21.71 25.32 -4.52
CA ARG A 326 20.97 26.59 -4.38
C ARG A 326 21.50 27.46 -3.23
N GLY A 327 22.21 26.86 -2.28
CA GLY A 327 22.71 27.50 -1.06
C GLY A 327 21.71 27.41 0.09
N LYS A 328 22.12 27.93 1.26
CA LYS A 328 21.37 27.77 2.51
C LYS A 328 19.91 28.27 2.41
N PRO A 329 18.93 27.52 2.94
CA PRO A 329 19.08 26.29 3.72
C PRO A 329 19.16 24.97 2.90
N TYR A 330 19.24 25.02 1.57
CA TYR A 330 19.06 23.86 0.68
C TYR A 330 20.38 23.20 0.26
N THR A 331 21.17 22.78 1.24
CA THR A 331 22.54 22.27 1.02
C THR A 331 22.60 20.76 0.88
N ALA A 332 23.69 20.27 0.30
CA ALA A 332 23.99 18.86 0.08
C ALA A 332 24.05 18.03 1.37
N GLU A 333 24.27 18.68 2.52
CA GLU A 333 24.22 18.08 3.85
C GLU A 333 22.87 17.43 4.14
N ALA A 334 21.78 18.01 3.61
CA ALA A 334 20.43 17.48 3.78
C ALA A 334 20.21 16.10 3.12
N LEU A 335 21.08 15.68 2.20
CA LEU A 335 20.95 14.37 1.56
C LEU A 335 21.24 13.20 2.51
N THR A 336 21.89 13.44 3.65
CA THR A 336 22.35 12.37 4.56
C THR A 336 22.20 12.74 6.05
N ASP A 337 21.40 13.76 6.38
CA ASP A 337 21.24 14.26 7.75
C ASP A 337 20.14 13.53 8.56
N GLY A 338 19.40 12.63 7.91
CA GLY A 338 18.34 11.83 8.52
C GLY A 338 17.06 12.62 8.86
N LYS A 339 16.87 13.83 8.31
CA LYS A 339 15.70 14.67 8.57
C LYS A 339 14.83 14.78 7.32
N TYR A 340 13.56 14.45 7.46
CA TYR A 340 12.64 14.43 6.32
C TYR A 340 12.40 15.83 5.71
N ASP A 341 12.34 16.87 6.54
CA ASP A 341 11.97 18.25 6.15
C ASP A 341 13.16 19.14 5.76
N THR A 342 14.38 18.60 5.73
CA THR A 342 15.53 19.24 5.09
C THR A 342 15.69 18.65 3.69
N TYR A 343 16.17 19.43 2.73
CA TYR A 343 16.40 18.93 1.38
C TYR A 343 17.48 19.73 0.67
N TRP A 344 18.26 19.04 -0.15
CA TRP A 344 19.14 19.67 -1.12
C TRP A 344 18.32 20.10 -2.33
N ALA A 345 18.64 21.27 -2.87
CA ALA A 345 18.06 21.74 -4.11
C ALA A 345 19.09 22.36 -5.05
N THR A 346 18.84 22.22 -6.35
CA THR A 346 19.56 22.97 -7.38
C THR A 346 18.95 24.35 -7.58
N THR A 347 19.71 25.23 -8.24
CA THR A 347 19.27 26.53 -8.73
C THR A 347 18.06 26.38 -9.66
N ASP A 348 17.15 27.35 -9.69
CA ASP A 348 15.84 27.22 -10.36
C ASP A 348 15.89 26.79 -11.83
N SER A 349 16.93 27.18 -12.57
CA SER A 349 17.11 26.82 -13.99
C SER A 349 17.84 25.49 -14.23
N VAL A 350 18.25 24.79 -13.17
CA VAL A 350 19.09 23.59 -13.24
C VAL A 350 18.25 22.35 -12.95
N SER A 351 17.94 21.57 -13.98
CA SER A 351 17.11 20.35 -13.90
C SER A 351 17.92 19.04 -14.02
N SER A 352 19.25 19.14 -13.94
CA SER A 352 20.16 18.00 -13.95
C SER A 352 21.36 18.31 -13.06
N ALA A 353 21.89 17.30 -12.38
CA ALA A 353 23.04 17.46 -11.49
C ALA A 353 23.74 16.13 -11.22
N VAL A 354 24.96 16.22 -10.70
CA VAL A 354 25.74 15.07 -10.24
C VAL A 354 25.94 15.19 -8.73
N VAL A 355 25.71 14.09 -8.02
CA VAL A 355 26.00 13.93 -6.59
C VAL A 355 27.07 12.85 -6.45
N GLU A 356 28.20 13.18 -5.83
CA GLU A 356 29.34 12.28 -5.63
C GLU A 356 29.67 12.12 -4.15
N PHE A 357 29.64 10.88 -3.68
CA PHE A 357 30.10 10.47 -2.37
C PHE A 357 31.48 9.85 -2.46
N LYS A 358 32.38 10.32 -1.60
CA LYS A 358 33.64 9.62 -1.30
C LYS A 358 33.47 8.86 0.00
N LEU A 359 33.62 7.53 -0.04
CA LEU A 359 33.49 6.72 1.15
C LEU A 359 34.77 6.79 1.99
N PRO A 360 34.66 6.73 3.33
CA PRO A 360 35.82 6.79 4.23
C PRO A 360 36.72 5.56 4.11
N ALA A 361 36.17 4.42 3.67
CA ALA A 361 36.88 3.18 3.43
C ALA A 361 36.22 2.39 2.29
N VAL A 362 36.98 1.51 1.65
CA VAL A 362 36.43 0.56 0.68
C VAL A 362 35.44 -0.35 1.40
N THR A 363 34.19 -0.36 0.94
CA THR A 363 33.08 -1.06 1.59
C THR A 363 32.24 -1.79 0.54
N SER A 364 31.63 -2.91 0.94
CA SER A 364 30.65 -3.61 0.11
C SER A 364 29.31 -2.89 0.09
N ALA A 365 28.65 -2.85 -1.07
CA ALA A 365 27.29 -2.33 -1.19
C ALA A 365 26.55 -3.01 -2.34
N ASP A 366 25.22 -3.08 -2.22
CA ASP A 366 24.33 -3.68 -3.23
C ASP A 366 22.92 -3.05 -3.30
N CYS A 367 22.64 -2.02 -2.50
CA CYS A 367 21.38 -1.31 -2.56
C CYS A 367 21.51 0.20 -2.34
N LEU A 368 20.93 0.99 -3.25
CA LEU A 368 20.81 2.44 -3.16
C LEU A 368 19.36 2.83 -2.87
N MET A 369 19.16 3.78 -1.96
CA MET A 369 17.89 4.46 -1.73
C MET A 369 17.97 5.93 -2.10
N LEU A 370 16.97 6.42 -2.82
CA LEU A 370 16.79 7.85 -3.14
C LEU A 370 15.40 8.31 -2.71
N GLN A 371 15.30 9.54 -2.22
CA GLN A 371 14.01 10.17 -1.88
C GLN A 371 13.95 11.62 -2.38
N GLU A 372 12.85 11.97 -3.04
CA GLU A 372 12.50 13.36 -3.34
C GLU A 372 11.73 13.97 -2.16
N TYR A 373 11.89 15.28 -1.97
CA TYR A 373 11.06 16.04 -1.04
C TYR A 373 9.68 16.29 -1.65
N ILE A 374 8.84 15.25 -1.62
CA ILE A 374 7.53 15.24 -2.29
C ILE A 374 6.52 16.31 -1.84
N PRO A 375 6.63 17.00 -0.69
CA PRO A 375 5.80 18.19 -0.44
C PRO A 375 5.93 19.28 -1.52
N LEU A 376 7.03 19.28 -2.29
CA LEU A 376 7.26 20.17 -3.43
C LEU A 376 7.05 19.49 -4.79
N GLY A 377 6.38 18.34 -4.81
CA GLY A 377 6.10 17.52 -5.98
C GLY A 377 7.17 16.49 -6.31
N GLN A 378 6.87 15.64 -7.29
CA GLN A 378 7.78 14.64 -7.88
C GLN A 378 8.35 15.19 -9.19
N ARG A 379 9.68 15.18 -9.34
CA ARG A 379 10.40 15.93 -10.38
C ARG A 379 11.31 15.06 -11.23
N VAL A 380 12.07 14.14 -10.65
CA VAL A 380 13.09 13.35 -11.37
C VAL A 380 12.46 12.45 -12.43
N GLN A 381 12.99 12.50 -13.65
CA GLN A 381 12.52 11.74 -14.81
C GLN A 381 13.50 10.65 -15.24
N SER A 382 14.80 10.86 -15.05
CA SER A 382 15.83 9.84 -15.25
C SER A 382 17.07 10.13 -14.44
N PHE A 383 17.78 9.06 -14.09
CA PHE A 383 19.05 9.13 -13.41
C PHE A 383 19.90 7.90 -13.73
N SER A 384 21.20 7.96 -13.45
CA SER A 384 22.11 6.82 -13.54
C SER A 384 23.00 6.73 -12.31
N VAL A 385 23.50 5.52 -12.03
CA VAL A 385 24.27 5.21 -10.83
C VAL A 385 25.60 4.56 -11.24
N GLU A 386 26.69 5.13 -10.73
CA GLU A 386 28.05 4.63 -10.92
C GLU A 386 28.70 4.39 -9.56
N CYS A 387 29.53 3.35 -9.45
CA CYS A 387 30.38 3.12 -8.29
C CYS A 387 31.87 3.25 -8.67
N LEU A 388 32.68 3.74 -7.73
CA LEU A 388 34.12 3.82 -7.88
C LEU A 388 34.77 2.51 -7.43
N VAL A 389 35.06 1.63 -8.39
CA VAL A 389 35.67 0.31 -8.19
C VAL A 389 37.10 0.35 -8.74
N ASP A 390 38.08 0.02 -7.91
CA ASP A 390 39.51 0.04 -8.26
C ASP A 390 39.97 1.37 -8.91
N GLY A 391 39.46 2.49 -8.38
CA GLY A 391 39.77 3.83 -8.88
C GLY A 391 39.10 4.21 -10.21
N LYS A 392 38.19 3.39 -10.73
CA LYS A 392 37.43 3.66 -11.96
C LYS A 392 35.94 3.70 -11.69
N TRP A 393 35.27 4.73 -12.24
CA TRP A 393 33.82 4.80 -12.22
C TRP A 393 33.24 3.78 -13.19
N GLN A 394 32.32 2.97 -12.70
CA GLN A 394 31.65 1.92 -13.46
C GLN A 394 30.15 1.99 -13.18
N PRO A 395 29.28 1.84 -14.20
CA PRO A 395 27.84 1.73 -13.97
C PRO A 395 27.52 0.49 -13.13
N VAL A 396 26.53 0.61 -12.26
CA VAL A 396 26.05 -0.54 -11.48
C VAL A 396 25.18 -1.46 -12.35
N ASP A 397 25.25 -2.76 -12.12
CA ASP A 397 24.39 -3.75 -12.78
C ASP A 397 23.11 -3.94 -11.97
N THR A 398 22.01 -3.31 -12.42
CA THR A 398 20.68 -3.37 -11.79
C THR A 398 19.85 -4.58 -12.25
N GLY A 399 20.42 -5.50 -13.05
CA GLY A 399 19.66 -6.60 -13.64
C GLY A 399 18.64 -6.14 -14.70
N GLY A 400 18.82 -4.96 -15.28
CA GLY A 400 17.97 -4.40 -16.34
C GLY A 400 16.86 -3.47 -15.86
N GLU A 401 16.78 -3.18 -14.56
CA GLU A 401 15.82 -2.20 -14.02
C GLU A 401 16.11 -0.78 -14.53
N VAL A 402 15.07 -0.13 -15.06
CA VAL A 402 15.12 1.23 -15.61
C VAL A 402 15.12 2.27 -14.48
N THR A 403 15.99 3.26 -14.58
CA THR A 403 16.19 4.31 -13.57
C THR A 403 15.54 5.64 -14.00
N THR A 404 14.21 5.72 -13.82
CA THR A 404 13.40 6.91 -14.16
C THR A 404 12.97 7.72 -12.95
N THR A 405 11.79 7.42 -12.40
CA THR A 405 11.17 8.18 -11.30
C THR A 405 11.77 7.84 -9.94
N ILE A 406 11.77 8.81 -9.02
CA ILE A 406 12.14 8.60 -7.62
C ILE A 406 10.92 8.71 -6.70
N GLY A 407 10.31 9.89 -6.60
CA GLY A 407 9.18 10.15 -5.71
C GLY A 407 9.53 9.95 -4.23
N TYR A 408 8.58 9.41 -3.46
CA TYR A 408 8.72 9.21 -2.01
C TYR A 408 9.92 8.33 -1.64
N LYS A 409 10.12 7.23 -2.37
CA LYS A 409 11.23 6.31 -2.15
C LYS A 409 11.49 5.48 -3.41
N ARG A 410 12.76 5.44 -3.81
CA ARG A 410 13.29 4.54 -4.84
C ARG A 410 14.37 3.67 -4.23
N LEU A 411 14.18 2.36 -4.22
CA LEU A 411 15.19 1.38 -3.83
C LEU A 411 15.69 0.65 -5.07
N ILE A 412 17.00 0.60 -5.24
CA ILE A 412 17.66 0.02 -6.40
C ILE A 412 18.61 -1.03 -5.90
N ARG A 413 18.34 -2.29 -6.24
CA ARG A 413 19.28 -3.38 -6.00
C ARG A 413 20.21 -3.50 -7.20
N PHE A 414 21.47 -3.76 -6.94
CA PHE A 414 22.46 -4.01 -7.97
C PHE A 414 23.42 -5.11 -7.53
N LYS A 415 24.17 -5.69 -8.48
CA LYS A 415 25.18 -6.70 -8.15
C LYS A 415 26.14 -6.16 -7.10
N ARG A 416 26.36 -6.90 -6.00
CA ARG A 416 27.24 -6.48 -4.91
C ARG A 416 28.66 -6.16 -5.37
N LEU A 417 29.18 -5.00 -4.97
CA LEU A 417 30.50 -4.48 -5.34
C LEU A 417 31.27 -4.02 -4.10
N LEU A 418 32.60 -4.08 -4.18
CA LEU A 418 33.50 -3.36 -3.26
C LEU A 418 33.80 -1.99 -3.86
N ILE A 419 33.43 -0.92 -3.16
CA ILE A 419 33.41 0.43 -3.72
C ILE A 419 34.12 1.41 -2.78
N SER A 420 34.72 2.45 -3.35
CA SER A 420 35.35 3.57 -2.62
C SER A 420 34.62 4.91 -2.81
N GLY A 421 33.56 4.89 -3.62
CA GLY A 421 32.76 6.07 -3.94
C GLY A 421 31.49 5.68 -4.70
N LEU A 422 30.51 6.57 -4.65
CA LEU A 422 29.21 6.44 -5.30
C LEU A 422 28.92 7.74 -6.05
N ARG A 423 28.38 7.64 -7.26
CA ARG A 423 27.96 8.78 -8.05
C ARG A 423 26.56 8.54 -8.57
N ILE A 424 25.70 9.53 -8.39
CA ILE A 424 24.36 9.58 -8.95
C ILE A 424 24.33 10.75 -9.93
N ARG A 425 23.96 10.48 -11.18
CA ARG A 425 23.69 11.50 -12.18
C ARG A 425 22.18 11.64 -12.30
N LEU A 426 21.64 12.74 -11.80
CA LEU A 426 20.24 13.12 -12.00
C LEU A 426 20.18 13.81 -13.36
N GLU A 427 19.77 13.07 -14.39
CA GLU A 427 19.96 13.44 -15.79
C GLU A 427 18.86 14.40 -16.29
N LYS A 428 17.64 14.21 -15.79
CA LYS A 428 16.49 15.01 -16.20
C LYS A 428 15.46 15.11 -15.09
N ALA A 429 14.88 16.30 -14.93
CA ALA A 429 13.77 16.55 -14.02
C ALA A 429 12.78 17.58 -14.60
N ARG A 430 11.55 17.59 -14.07
CA ARG A 430 10.46 18.54 -14.41
C ARG A 430 10.66 19.95 -13.83
N GLY A 431 11.81 20.21 -13.20
CA GLY A 431 12.15 21.46 -12.52
C GLY A 431 13.48 21.33 -11.78
N PRO A 432 13.83 22.27 -10.89
CA PRO A 432 14.99 22.12 -10.03
C PRO A 432 14.86 20.87 -9.16
N LEU A 433 15.96 20.18 -8.91
CA LEU A 433 15.97 18.97 -8.11
C LEU A 433 15.68 19.32 -6.64
N CYS A 434 14.89 18.49 -5.95
CA CYS A 434 14.63 18.60 -4.51
C CYS A 434 14.66 17.21 -3.89
N LEU A 435 15.79 16.83 -3.29
CA LEU A 435 15.96 15.52 -2.67
C LEU A 435 16.27 15.69 -1.19
N ASN A 436 15.60 14.89 -0.35
CA ASN A 436 15.73 14.93 1.10
C ASN A 436 16.48 13.73 1.68
N ASN A 437 16.80 12.72 0.87
CA ASN A 437 17.58 11.59 1.36
C ASN A 437 18.26 10.80 0.24
N MET A 438 19.49 10.35 0.50
CA MET A 438 20.20 9.31 -0.23
C MET A 438 20.88 8.39 0.78
N ALA A 439 20.66 7.08 0.65
CA ALA A 439 21.27 6.09 1.52
C ALA A 439 21.83 4.92 0.72
N LEU A 440 22.86 4.28 1.24
CA LEU A 440 23.51 3.12 0.60
C LEU A 440 23.62 1.99 1.60
N TYR A 441 23.31 0.78 1.17
CA TYR A 441 23.27 -0.40 2.04
C TYR A 441 24.04 -1.58 1.46
N ASP A 442 24.51 -2.44 2.37
CA ASP A 442 24.96 -3.80 2.08
C ASP A 442 23.92 -4.78 2.64
N THR A 443 22.94 -5.12 1.82
CA THR A 443 21.80 -5.96 2.23
C THR A 443 22.25 -7.38 2.60
N GLN A 444 23.43 -7.81 2.18
CA GLN A 444 24.00 -9.13 2.50
C GLN A 444 24.94 -9.11 3.70
N ALA A 445 25.13 -7.96 4.36
CA ALA A 445 25.97 -7.89 5.55
C ALA A 445 25.38 -8.73 6.69
N VAL A 446 26.20 -9.60 7.29
CA VAL A 446 25.84 -10.28 8.53
C VAL A 446 25.91 -9.25 9.65
N VAL A 447 24.78 -8.95 10.27
CA VAL A 447 24.75 -8.13 11.48
C VAL A 447 25.35 -8.99 12.60
N ALA A 448 26.51 -8.59 13.12
CA ALA A 448 27.07 -9.25 14.30
C ALA A 448 26.06 -9.06 15.44
N ILE A 449 25.52 -10.17 15.96
CA ILE A 449 24.72 -10.17 17.17
C ILE A 449 25.63 -9.62 18.27
N GLN A 450 25.34 -8.41 18.77
CA GLN A 450 25.91 -7.99 20.04
C GLN A 450 25.28 -8.89 21.09
N ASP A 451 26.06 -9.85 21.59
CA ASP A 451 25.74 -10.61 22.78
C ASP A 451 25.30 -9.63 23.88
N CYS A 452 24.01 -9.66 24.21
CA CYS A 452 23.53 -9.06 25.44
C CYS A 452 24.09 -9.94 26.56
N GLY A 453 25.22 -9.51 27.12
CA GLY A 453 25.86 -10.18 28.24
C GLY A 453 24.91 -10.30 29.43
N ASP A 454 24.88 -11.53 29.96
CA ASP A 454 24.44 -12.03 31.28
C ASP A 454 23.55 -11.16 32.19
#